data_AF-A0A7L2HNN3-F1
#
_entry.id   AF-A0A7L2HNN3-F1
#
_cell.length_a   1.000
_cell.length_b   1.000
_cell.length_c   1.000
_cell.angle_alpha   90.00
_cell.angle_beta   90.00
_cell.angle_gamma   90.00
#
_symmetry.space_group_name_H-M   'P 1'
#
loop_
_entity.id
_entity.type
_entity.pdbx_description
1 polymer ?
#
loop_
_entity_poly.entity_id
_entity_poly.type
_entity_poly.pdbx_seq_one_letter_code
_entity_poly.pdbx_strand_id
1 'polypeptide(L)'
;QAAKSARTVIIAGVPDGLLHNDVMTDILMIHFQMPKNNGGDVEEVMYPTRRKGVAYVTFEDQEVVERVLKKDEHRLEDKRLPRYYPLKVTRYCENVSSFIICLAGLPL
;
A
#
# COMPACT_ATOMS: atom_id res chain seq x y z
N GLN A 1 -7.95 17.16 -3.14
CA GLN A 1 -8.06 15.74 -2.74
C GLN A 1 -7.53 14.76 -3.80
N ALA A 2 -7.79 14.94 -5.11
CA ALA A 2 -7.37 14.00 -6.17
C ALA A 2 -5.85 13.66 -6.24
N ALA A 3 -4.98 14.59 -5.84
CA ALA A 3 -3.53 14.38 -5.87
C ALA A 3 -3.02 13.39 -4.80
N LYS A 4 -3.68 13.29 -3.64
CA LYS A 4 -3.23 12.38 -2.56
C LYS A 4 -3.53 10.94 -2.94
N SER A 5 -4.78 10.68 -3.34
CA SER A 5 -5.27 9.34 -3.67
C SER A 5 -4.54 8.67 -4.83
N ALA A 6 -4.15 9.43 -5.86
CA ALA A 6 -3.37 8.91 -6.99
C ALA A 6 -1.95 8.47 -6.59
N ARG A 7 -1.43 8.99 -5.48
CA ARG A 7 -0.12 8.66 -4.90
C ARG A 7 -0.21 7.62 -3.78
N THR A 8 -1.40 7.12 -3.48
CA THR A 8 -1.63 6.15 -2.41
C THR A 8 -1.71 4.72 -2.95
N VAL A 9 -1.13 3.79 -2.21
CA VAL A 9 -1.30 2.35 -2.41
C VAL A 9 -1.90 1.70 -1.17
N ILE A 10 -2.61 0.60 -1.39
CA ILE A 10 -3.15 -0.28 -0.35
C ILE A 10 -2.19 -1.43 -0.17
N ILE A 11 -1.77 -1.66 1.07
CA ILE A 11 -0.87 -2.75 1.47
C ILE A 11 -1.68 -3.76 2.26
N ALA A 12 -1.77 -4.98 1.78
CA ALA A 12 -2.40 -6.11 2.50
C ALA A 12 -1.35 -7.15 2.89
N GLY A 13 -1.61 -7.87 3.98
CA GLY A 13 -0.69 -8.89 4.52
C GLY A 13 0.24 -8.36 5.61
N VAL A 14 -0.02 -7.15 6.12
CA VAL A 14 0.74 -6.59 7.26
C VAL A 14 0.49 -7.45 8.51
N PRO A 15 1.54 -7.89 9.24
CA PRO A 15 1.35 -8.72 10.42
C PRO A 15 0.82 -7.92 11.62
N ASP A 16 -0.50 -7.95 11.82
CA ASP A 16 -1.21 -7.29 12.92
C ASP A 16 -0.82 -7.85 14.30
N GLY A 17 -0.66 -6.97 15.30
CA GLY A 17 -0.48 -7.35 16.71
C GLY A 17 0.87 -7.94 17.10
N LEU A 18 1.84 -8.07 16.18
CA LEU A 18 3.19 -8.55 16.52
C LEU A 18 4.09 -7.49 17.14
N LEU A 19 3.87 -6.21 16.79
CA LEU A 19 4.66 -5.07 17.23
C LEU A 19 3.73 -3.92 17.61
N HIS A 20 4.26 -2.94 18.34
CA HIS A 20 3.56 -1.68 18.58
C HIS A 20 3.23 -1.00 17.24
N ASN A 21 2.11 -0.29 17.18
CA ASN A 21 1.63 0.31 15.93
C ASN A 21 2.65 1.26 15.30
N ASP A 22 3.23 2.17 16.09
CA ASP A 22 4.27 3.10 15.61
C ASP A 22 5.49 2.38 15.04
N VAL A 23 5.90 1.28 15.68
CA VAL A 23 7.01 0.45 15.19
C VAL A 23 6.68 -0.20 13.85
N MET A 24 5.45 -0.69 13.66
CA MET A 24 5.03 -1.25 12.38
C MET A 24 4.94 -0.17 11.29
N THR A 25 4.44 1.01 11.65
CA THR A 25 4.38 2.18 10.77
C THR A 25 5.78 2.56 10.27
N ASP A 26 6.78 2.61 11.15
CA ASP A 26 8.18 2.86 10.79
C ASP A 26 8.73 1.79 9.85
N ILE A 27 8.47 0.51 10.12
CA ILE A 27 8.92 -0.60 9.28
C ILE A 27 8.34 -0.48 7.88
N LEU A 28 7.04 -0.18 7.77
CA LEU A 28 6.37 0.03 6.49
C LEU A 28 6.94 1.26 5.77
N MET A 29 7.13 2.37 6.48
CA MET A 29 7.70 3.59 5.92
C MET A 29 9.08 3.33 5.31
N ILE A 30 9.99 2.74 6.09
CA ILE A 30 11.33 2.41 5.65
C ILE A 30 11.29 1.41 4.47
N HIS A 31 10.43 0.39 4.54
CA HIS A 31 10.29 -0.59 3.46
C HIS A 31 9.94 0.09 2.12
N PHE A 32 8.98 1.01 2.13
CA PHE A 32 8.52 1.70 0.93
C PHE A 32 9.37 2.92 0.54
N GLN A 33 10.32 3.35 1.39
CA GLN A 33 11.38 4.29 1.01
C GLN A 33 12.55 3.61 0.30
N MET A 34 12.79 2.32 0.54
CA MET A 34 13.97 1.63 0.02
C MET A 34 13.94 1.41 -1.50
N PRO A 35 14.99 1.81 -2.25
CA PRO A 35 15.07 1.58 -3.70
C PRO A 35 14.97 0.11 -4.12
N LYS A 36 15.48 -0.82 -3.29
CA LYS A 36 15.38 -2.28 -3.54
C LYS A 36 13.93 -2.78 -3.59
N ASN A 37 12.99 -2.03 -3.01
CA ASN A 37 11.56 -2.34 -3.00
C ASN A 37 10.80 -1.51 -4.04
N ASN A 38 11.49 -0.93 -5.01
CA ASN A 38 10.94 0.01 -6.00
C ASN A 38 10.30 1.25 -5.36
N GLY A 39 10.68 1.52 -4.11
CA GLY A 39 10.17 2.61 -3.30
C GLY A 39 10.67 4.00 -3.71
N GLY A 40 10.31 4.97 -2.90
CA GLY A 40 10.68 6.38 -3.04
C GLY A 40 10.19 7.16 -1.82
N ASP A 41 10.27 8.48 -1.86
CA ASP A 41 9.90 9.30 -0.71
C ASP A 41 8.43 9.09 -0.33
N VAL A 42 8.21 8.79 0.95
CA VAL A 42 6.91 8.47 1.53
C VAL A 42 6.42 9.68 2.30
N GLU A 43 5.27 10.21 1.90
CA GLU A 43 4.58 11.32 2.57
C GLU A 43 3.91 10.83 3.87
N GLU A 44 3.25 9.68 3.84
CA GLU A 44 2.44 9.18 4.97
C GLU A 44 2.27 7.66 4.94
N VAL A 45 2.26 7.05 6.12
CA VAL A 45 1.79 5.67 6.33
C VAL A 45 0.61 5.69 7.30
N MET A 46 -0.56 5.23 6.86
CA MET A 46 -1.74 5.08 7.70
C MET A 46 -1.85 3.63 8.18
N TYR A 47 -1.43 3.40 9.44
CA TYR A 47 -1.55 2.14 10.16
C TYR A 47 -1.67 2.41 11.68
N PRO A 48 -2.53 1.69 12.41
CA PRO A 48 -3.45 0.66 11.95
C PRO A 48 -4.62 1.28 11.17
N THR A 49 -5.34 0.45 10.42
CA THR A 49 -6.58 0.85 9.77
C THR A 49 -7.77 0.10 10.38
N ARG A 50 -8.99 0.44 9.97
CA ARG A 50 -10.19 -0.32 10.39
C ARG A 50 -10.15 -1.79 9.97
N ARG A 51 -9.35 -2.14 8.95
CA ARG A 51 -9.15 -3.53 8.52
C ARG A 51 -7.78 -4.00 9.01
N LYS A 52 -7.78 -5.04 9.84
CA LYS A 52 -6.55 -5.67 10.33
C LYS A 52 -5.69 -6.15 9.18
N GLY A 53 -4.37 -6.00 9.34
CA GLY A 53 -3.38 -6.38 8.35
C GLY A 53 -3.41 -5.56 7.04
N VAL A 54 -4.07 -4.40 7.06
CA VAL A 54 -4.10 -3.44 5.95
C VAL A 54 -3.49 -2.11 6.39
N ALA A 55 -2.63 -1.55 5.55
CA ALA A 55 -2.09 -0.20 5.67
C ALA A 55 -2.29 0.57 4.35
N TYR A 56 -2.18 1.89 4.42
CA TYR A 56 -2.10 2.75 3.24
C TYR A 56 -0.78 3.50 3.26
N VAL A 57 -0.12 3.57 2.11
CA VAL A 57 1.14 4.29 1.95
C VAL A 57 0.95 5.33 0.86
N THR A 58 1.20 6.59 1.20
CA THR A 58 1.14 7.72 0.28
C THR A 58 2.56 8.16 -0.03
N PHE A 59 2.91 8.20 -1.31
CA PHE A 59 4.20 8.68 -1.78
C PHE A 59 4.19 10.17 -2.09
N GLU A 60 5.36 10.80 -2.07
CA GLU A 60 5.50 12.18 -2.55
C GLU A 60 5.27 12.27 -4.07
N ASP A 61 5.78 11.30 -4.84
CA ASP A 61 5.67 11.23 -6.29
C ASP A 61 4.79 10.08 -6.77
N GLN A 62 3.89 10.38 -7.72
CA GLN A 62 3.00 9.38 -8.32
C GLN A 62 3.75 8.31 -9.11
N GLU A 63 4.91 8.64 -9.70
CA GLU A 63 5.71 7.68 -10.46
C GLU A 63 6.22 6.51 -9.59
N VAL A 64 6.35 6.72 -8.27
CA VAL A 64 6.69 5.67 -7.31
C VAL A 64 5.59 4.60 -7.26
N VAL A 65 4.31 4.99 -7.32
CA VAL A 65 3.18 4.06 -7.29
C VAL A 65 3.31 3.00 -8.39
N GLU A 66 3.62 3.43 -9.62
CA GLU A 66 3.75 2.51 -10.75
C GLU A 66 4.95 1.56 -10.59
N ARG A 67 6.04 2.03 -10.01
CA ARG A 67 7.24 1.21 -9.77
C ARG A 67 7.00 0.17 -8.68
N VAL A 68 6.34 0.58 -7.59
CA VAL A 68 5.98 -0.31 -6.48
C VAL A 68 4.98 -1.37 -6.95
N LEU A 69 3.98 -1.01 -7.77
CA LEU A 69 3.00 -1.96 -8.31
C LEU A 69 3.60 -2.98 -9.30
N LYS A 70 4.67 -2.62 -10.01
CA LYS A 70 5.37 -3.52 -10.95
C LYS A 70 6.27 -4.54 -10.27
N LYS A 71 6.55 -4.40 -8.98
CA LYS A 71 7.36 -5.37 -8.25
C LYS A 71 6.54 -6.66 -8.07
N ASP A 72 7.11 -7.78 -8.51
CA ASP A 72 6.47 -9.10 -8.45
C ASP A 72 6.06 -9.49 -7.02
N GLU A 73 6.97 -9.29 -6.05
CA GLU A 73 6.71 -9.60 -4.64
C GLU A 73 7.36 -8.56 -3.72
N HIS A 74 6.59 -8.06 -2.76
CA HIS A 74 7.09 -7.23 -1.66
C HIS A 74 7.28 -8.10 -0.42
N ARG A 75 8.50 -8.23 0.08
CA ARG A 75 8.82 -8.99 1.30
C ARG A 75 9.12 -8.03 2.44
N LEU A 76 8.22 -7.93 3.41
CA LEU A 76 8.46 -7.14 4.61
C LEU A 76 9.43 -7.89 5.52
N GLU A 77 10.60 -7.32 5.73
CA GLU A 77 11.69 -7.90 6.53
C GLU A 77 12.19 -6.85 7.52
N ASP A 78 12.24 -7.20 8.81
CA ASP A 78 12.84 -6.41 9.87
C ASP A 78 13.33 -7.36 10.96
N LYS A 79 14.43 -7.03 11.64
CA LYS A 79 15.01 -7.85 12.73
C LYS A 79 14.05 -8.09 13.91
N ARG A 80 13.05 -7.22 14.07
CA ARG A 80 12.00 -7.33 15.10
C ARG A 80 10.86 -8.26 14.68
N LEU A 81 10.79 -8.64 13.41
CA LEU A 81 9.82 -9.59 12.89
C LEU A 81 10.40 -11.01 12.96
N PRO A 82 9.59 -12.04 13.29
CA PRO A 82 10.09 -13.41 13.42
C PRO A 82 10.41 -14.09 12.08
N ARG A 83 9.95 -13.51 10.96
CA ARG A 83 10.14 -13.99 9.59
C ARG A 83 9.79 -12.87 8.61
N TYR A 84 10.04 -13.10 7.32
CA TYR A 84 9.51 -12.23 6.28
C TYR A 84 7.99 -12.42 6.10
N TYR A 85 7.31 -11.35 5.70
CA TYR A 85 5.88 -11.37 5.38
C TYR A 85 5.64 -10.87 3.96
N PRO A 86 4.99 -11.65 3.08
CA PRO A 86 4.64 -11.18 1.75
C PRO A 86 3.54 -10.12 1.84
N LEU A 87 3.78 -8.97 1.20
CA LEU A 87 2.83 -7.88 1.09
C LEU A 87 2.23 -7.86 -0.31
N LYS A 88 0.91 -7.73 -0.37
CA LYS A 88 0.20 -7.45 -1.61
C LYS A 88 -0.02 -5.95 -1.74
N VAL A 89 0.48 -5.37 -2.82
CA VAL A 89 0.31 -3.94 -3.12
C VAL A 89 -0.73 -3.78 -4.22
N THR A 90 -1.71 -2.90 -4.00
CA THR A 90 -2.72 -2.56 -5.00
C THR A 90 -2.93 -1.05 -5.05
N ARG A 91 -3.28 -0.51 -6.21
CA ARG A 91 -3.54 0.91 -6.38
C ARG A 91 -4.72 1.33 -5.49
N TYR A 92 -4.59 2.46 -4.80
CA TYR A 92 -5.73 3.05 -4.11
C TYR A 92 -6.71 3.60 -5.15
N CYS A 93 -7.96 3.17 -5.08
CA CYS A 93 -9.03 3.68 -5.92
C CYS A 93 -10.06 4.34 -4.99
N GLU A 94 -10.13 5.68 -5.01
CA GLU A 94 -11.33 6.35 -4.53
C GLU A 94 -12.43 5.94 -5.50
N ASN A 95 -13.38 5.14 -5.02
CA ASN A 95 -14.55 4.79 -5.80
C ASN A 95 -15.28 6.07 -6.23
N VAL A 96 -15.01 6.54 -7.44
CA VAL A 96 -15.95 7.37 -8.19
C VAL A 96 -16.31 6.56 -9.42
N SER A 97 -17.31 5.70 -9.28
CA SER A 97 -18.14 5.30 -10.41
C SER A 97 -17.46 4.51 -11.57
N SER A 98 -16.57 3.54 -11.31
CA SER A 98 -16.28 2.51 -12.35
C SER A 98 -17.31 1.37 -12.41
N PHE A 99 -18.34 1.40 -11.55
CA PHE A 99 -19.46 0.45 -11.64
C PHE A 99 -20.44 0.74 -12.79
N ILE A 100 -20.44 1.94 -13.38
CA ILE A 100 -21.42 2.30 -14.42
C ILE A 100 -21.12 1.61 -15.77
N ILE A 101 -19.87 1.21 -16.04
CA ILE A 101 -19.53 0.56 -17.32
C ILE A 101 -20.03 -0.91 -17.38
N CYS A 102 -20.25 -1.57 -16.24
CA CYS A 102 -20.79 -2.94 -16.25
C CYS A 102 -22.31 -3.02 -16.45
N LEU A 103 -23.05 -1.92 -16.29
CA LEU A 103 -24.52 -1.92 -16.40
C LEU A 103 -25.05 -1.43 -17.76
N ALA A 104 -24.20 -0.90 -18.64
CA ALA A 104 -24.60 -0.35 -19.93
C ALA A 104 -24.43 -1.32 -21.12
N GLY A 105 -24.13 -2.60 -20.86
CA GLY A 105 -23.63 -3.54 -21.89
C GLY A 105 -24.45 -4.80 -22.15
N LEU A 106 -25.75 -4.85 -21.85
CA LEU A 106 -26.61 -5.95 -22.30
C LEU A 106 -27.77 -5.39 -23.12
N PRO A 107 -27.94 -5.81 -24.40
CA PRO A 107 -29.11 -5.44 -25.18
C PRO A 107 -30.34 -6.19 -24.63
N LEU A 108 -31.43 -5.45 -24.44
CA LEU A 108 -32.78 -6.03 -24.30
C LEU A 108 -33.20 -6.69 -25.62
#